data_AF-A0A957TFM5-F1
#
_entry.id   AF-A0A957TFM5-F1
#
_cell.length_a   1.000
_cell.length_b   1.000
_cell.length_c   1.000
_cell.angle_alpha   90.00
_cell.angle_beta   90.00
_cell.angle_gamma   90.00
#
_symmetry.space_group_name_H-M   'P 1'
#
loop_
_entity.id
_entity.type
_entity.pdbx_description
1 polymer ?
#
loop_
_entity_poly.entity_id
_entity_poly.type
_entity_poly.pdbx_seq_one_letter_code
_entity_poly.pdbx_strand_id
1 'polypeptide(L)'
;MVDIIIAVFRRKAWTKPLLLGGIAVILVGSIAYWLGSYKYSPASLYSGKYSIFQGFLVTRLGRIEESVGPGETLILQYGSNAGISAIADLPGMSCHWTSQNHAALDSPDQCDIVYSPPAAEYDILTVRVGSSCGIQPLRSQIKISIYP
;
A
#
# COMPACT_ATOMS: atom_id res chain seq x y z
N MET A 1 -70.79 5.89 3.98
CA MET A 1 -70.01 4.64 4.17
C MET A 1 -68.97 4.39 3.06
N VAL A 2 -68.90 5.24 2.02
CA VAL A 2 -67.95 5.10 0.90
C VAL A 2 -66.62 5.84 1.16
N ASP A 3 -66.64 6.92 1.93
CA ASP A 3 -65.45 7.77 2.17
C ASP A 3 -64.37 7.12 3.04
N ILE A 4 -64.75 6.18 3.92
CA ILE A 4 -63.81 5.48 4.81
C ILE A 4 -62.93 4.49 4.03
N ILE A 5 -63.47 3.90 2.95
CA ILE A 5 -62.76 2.89 2.15
C ILE A 5 -61.62 3.54 1.34
N ILE A 6 -61.84 4.76 0.85
CA ILE A 6 -60.85 5.51 0.05
C ILE A 6 -59.64 5.94 0.92
N ALA A 7 -59.88 6.33 2.17
CA ALA A 7 -58.82 6.72 3.11
C ALA A 7 -57.90 5.55 3.49
N VAL A 8 -58.45 4.34 3.63
CA VAL A 8 -57.69 3.13 3.96
C VAL A 8 -56.83 2.68 2.77
N PHE A 9 -57.34 2.78 1.54
CA PHE A 9 -56.55 2.45 0.34
C PHE A 9 -55.40 3.42 0.08
N ARG A 10 -55.56 4.72 0.35
CA ARG A 10 -54.47 5.71 0.20
C ARG A 10 -53.32 5.50 1.19
N ARG A 11 -53.59 5.11 2.45
CA ARG A 11 -52.53 4.82 3.43
C ARG A 11 -51.70 3.59 3.06
N LYS A 12 -52.31 2.57 2.46
CA LYS A 12 -51.63 1.31 2.09
C LYS A 12 -50.73 1.43 0.85
N ALA A 13 -50.99 2.41 -0.01
CA ALA A 13 -50.21 2.66 -1.22
C ALA A 13 -48.91 3.43 -0.95
N TRP A 14 -48.86 4.24 0.12
CA TRP A 14 -47.72 5.10 0.45
C TRP A 14 -46.65 4.43 1.34
N THR A 15 -46.99 3.35 2.05
CA THR A 15 -46.03 2.64 2.92
C THR A 15 -45.07 1.73 2.14
N LYS A 16 -45.49 1.21 0.98
CA LYS A 16 -44.67 0.35 0.11
C LYS A 16 -43.45 1.07 -0.50
N PRO A 17 -43.56 2.28 -1.10
CA PRO A 17 -42.40 2.98 -1.65
C PRO A 17 -41.41 3.45 -0.57
N LEU A 18 -41.90 3.74 0.66
CA LEU A 18 -41.05 4.12 1.80
C LEU A 18 -40.19 2.95 2.31
N LEU A 19 -40.77 1.74 2.39
CA LEU A 19 -40.02 0.52 2.72
C LEU A 19 -39.01 0.13 1.64
N LEU A 20 -39.39 0.24 0.36
CA LEU A 20 -38.48 0.02 -0.77
C LEU A 20 -37.31 1.01 -0.79
N GLY A 21 -37.58 2.29 -0.50
CA GLY A 21 -36.54 3.32 -0.39
C GLY A 21 -35.56 3.05 0.77
N GLY A 22 -36.07 2.68 1.94
CA GLY A 22 -35.23 2.32 3.09
C GLY A 22 -34.34 1.11 2.82
N ILE A 23 -34.89 0.06 2.20
CA ILE A 23 -34.13 -1.14 1.83
C ILE A 23 -33.03 -0.79 0.81
N ALA A 24 -33.33 0.07 -0.18
CA ALA A 24 -32.34 0.49 -1.16
C ALA A 24 -31.16 1.25 -0.52
N VAL A 25 -31.43 2.14 0.44
CA VAL A 25 -30.38 2.87 1.16
C VAL A 25 -29.52 1.92 2.01
N ILE A 26 -30.14 0.97 2.71
CA ILE A 26 -29.40 -0.03 3.50
C ILE A 26 -28.55 -0.91 2.57
N LEU A 27 -29.09 -1.34 1.43
CA LEU A 27 -28.36 -2.17 0.48
C LEU A 27 -27.15 -1.43 -0.10
N VAL A 28 -27.35 -0.18 -0.56
CA VAL A 28 -26.27 0.66 -1.09
C VAL A 28 -25.22 0.96 -0.03
N GLY A 29 -25.64 1.27 1.20
CA GLY A 29 -24.74 1.48 2.33
C GLY A 29 -23.93 0.23 2.67
N SER A 30 -24.57 -0.95 2.63
CA SER A 30 -23.91 -2.24 2.88
C SER A 30 -22.89 -2.57 1.80
N ILE A 31 -23.24 -2.34 0.53
CA ILE A 31 -22.33 -2.52 -0.62
C ILE A 31 -21.15 -1.55 -0.53
N ALA A 32 -21.39 -0.27 -0.20
CA ALA A 32 -20.34 0.72 -0.04
C ALA A 32 -19.41 0.39 1.14
N TYR A 33 -19.95 -0.06 2.26
CA TYR A 33 -19.16 -0.52 3.41
C TYR A 33 -18.33 -1.76 3.07
N TRP A 34 -18.94 -2.73 2.38
CA TRP A 34 -18.24 -3.93 1.94
C TRP A 34 -17.11 -3.58 0.96
N LEU A 35 -17.38 -2.76 -0.04
CA LEU A 35 -16.37 -2.24 -0.98
C LEU A 35 -15.26 -1.44 -0.27
N GLY A 36 -15.58 -0.66 0.76
CA GLY A 36 -14.61 0.10 1.56
C GLY A 36 -13.81 -0.72 2.57
N SER A 37 -14.25 -1.95 2.87
CA SER A 37 -13.56 -2.88 3.77
C SER A 37 -12.48 -3.72 3.09
N TYR A 38 -12.40 -3.67 1.76
CA TYR A 38 -11.31 -4.28 0.99
C TYR A 38 -10.00 -3.56 1.24
N LYS A 39 -8.93 -4.34 1.47
CA LYS A 39 -7.57 -3.84 1.69
C LYS A 39 -7.10 -2.87 0.61
N TYR A 40 -7.48 -3.13 -0.65
CA TYR A 40 -7.08 -2.35 -1.83
C TYR A 40 -8.13 -1.31 -2.28
N SER A 41 -9.18 -1.07 -1.49
CA SER A 41 -10.19 -0.06 -1.83
C SER A 41 -9.58 1.35 -1.73
N PRO A 42 -10.03 2.32 -2.55
CA PRO A 42 -9.54 3.69 -2.43
C PRO A 42 -9.67 4.23 -0.99
N ALA A 43 -10.82 3.98 -0.35
CA ALA A 43 -11.10 4.43 1.02
C ALA A 43 -10.15 3.83 2.07
N SER A 44 -9.77 2.56 1.93
CA SER A 44 -8.84 1.91 2.87
C SER A 44 -7.40 2.40 2.70
N LEU A 45 -7.01 2.79 1.48
CA LEU A 45 -5.70 3.38 1.19
C LEU A 45 -5.60 4.82 1.72
N TYR A 46 -6.62 5.64 1.48
CA TYR A 46 -6.64 7.03 1.97
C TYR A 46 -6.75 7.13 3.50
N SER A 47 -7.41 6.17 4.15
CA SER A 47 -7.50 6.14 5.61
C SER A 47 -6.23 5.66 6.31
N GLY A 48 -5.23 5.14 5.57
CA GLY A 48 -3.99 4.60 6.14
C GLY A 48 -4.19 3.34 6.99
N LYS A 49 -5.39 2.74 6.96
CA LYS A 49 -5.74 1.56 7.77
C LYS A 49 -4.90 0.33 7.41
N TYR A 50 -4.42 0.25 6.18
CA TYR A 50 -3.53 -0.80 5.71
C TYR A 50 -2.26 -0.19 5.13
N SER A 51 -1.11 -0.46 5.73
CA SER A 51 0.17 -0.11 5.11
C SER A 51 0.46 -1.09 3.98
N ILE A 52 0.43 -0.58 2.75
CA ILE A 52 0.78 -1.39 1.57
C ILE A 52 2.28 -1.75 1.60
N PHE A 53 3.12 -0.81 2.02
CA PHE A 53 4.56 -0.98 2.12
C PHE A 53 4.94 -1.24 3.58
N GLN A 54 5.61 -2.35 3.85
CA GLN A 54 5.94 -2.79 5.21
C GLN A 54 7.36 -2.40 5.59
N GLY A 55 8.28 -2.36 4.62
CA GLY A 55 9.68 -2.02 4.86
C GLY A 55 10.61 -2.69 3.87
N PHE A 56 11.82 -2.94 4.35
CA PHE A 56 12.93 -3.50 3.60
C PHE A 56 13.48 -4.70 4.36
N LEU A 57 13.75 -5.80 3.67
CA LEU A 57 14.54 -6.89 4.21
C LEU A 57 15.97 -6.70 3.75
N VAL A 58 16.92 -6.69 4.68
CA VAL A 58 18.34 -6.50 4.38
C VAL A 58 19.09 -7.77 4.74
N THR A 59 19.75 -8.36 3.74
CA THR A 59 20.55 -9.57 3.90
C THR A 59 22.02 -9.22 3.70
N ARG A 60 22.87 -9.59 4.65
CA ARG A 60 24.32 -9.37 4.57
C ARG A 60 25.06 -10.70 4.61
N LEU A 61 26.23 -10.76 4.00
CA LEU A 61 27.09 -11.93 4.07
C LEU A 61 27.35 -12.33 5.54
N GLY A 62 26.90 -13.53 5.92
CA GLY A 62 27.12 -14.09 7.25
C GLY A 62 26.26 -13.50 8.37
N ARG A 63 25.20 -12.74 8.08
CA ARG A 63 24.25 -12.25 9.10
C ARG A 63 22.81 -12.68 8.78
N ILE A 64 21.98 -12.70 9.83
CA ILE A 64 20.54 -12.91 9.74
C ILE A 64 19.89 -11.72 9.02
N GLU A 65 18.80 -11.98 8.30
CA GLU A 65 17.97 -10.97 7.64
C GLU A 65 17.49 -9.92 8.65
N GLU A 66 17.76 -8.66 8.36
CA GLU A 66 17.39 -7.50 9.19
C GLU A 66 16.22 -6.76 8.53
N SER A 67 15.11 -6.60 9.26
CA SER A 67 13.97 -5.81 8.79
C SER A 67 14.20 -4.34 9.12
N VAL A 68 14.14 -3.48 8.11
CA VAL A 68 14.31 -2.02 8.23
C VAL A 68 13.04 -1.32 7.75
N GLY A 69 12.49 -0.46 8.58
CA GLY A 69 11.29 0.31 8.26
C GLY A 69 11.53 1.44 7.24
N PRO A 70 10.47 1.99 6.62
CA PRO A 70 10.56 3.17 5.77
C PRO A 70 11.12 4.38 6.54
N GLY A 71 12.13 5.04 5.97
CA GLY A 71 12.77 6.21 6.60
C GLY A 71 13.77 5.88 7.72
N GLU A 72 13.95 4.60 8.08
CA GLU A 72 14.99 4.18 9.01
C GLU A 72 16.38 4.22 8.35
N THR A 73 17.41 4.20 9.20
CA THR A 73 18.81 4.23 8.77
C THR A 73 19.44 2.85 8.90
N LEU A 74 19.85 2.28 7.77
CA LEU A 74 20.67 1.09 7.70
C LEU A 74 22.14 1.49 7.81
N ILE A 75 22.91 0.79 8.65
CA ILE A 75 24.36 1.02 8.75
C ILE A 75 25.08 -0.10 8.00
N LEU A 76 25.85 0.25 6.97
CA LEU A 76 26.68 -0.68 6.20
C LEU A 76 28.16 -0.29 6.29
N GLN A 77 29.05 -1.26 6.15
CA GLN A 77 30.48 -1.01 6.05
C GLN A 77 30.85 -0.72 4.60
N TYR A 78 31.82 0.17 4.37
CA TYR A 78 32.36 0.42 3.04
C TYR A 78 32.89 -0.88 2.42
N GLY A 79 32.58 -1.09 1.13
CA GLY A 79 32.95 -2.32 0.41
C GLY A 79 32.13 -3.57 0.77
N SER A 80 31.15 -3.48 1.67
CA SER A 80 30.24 -4.59 1.98
C SER A 80 28.98 -4.52 1.11
N ASN A 81 28.75 -5.57 0.33
CA ASN A 81 27.50 -5.72 -0.43
C ASN A 81 26.36 -6.16 0.48
N ALA A 82 25.15 -5.66 0.21
CA ALA A 82 23.93 -6.07 0.89
C ALA A 82 22.85 -6.44 -0.13
N GLY A 83 22.16 -7.55 0.11
CA GLY A 83 20.88 -7.83 -0.53
C GLY A 83 19.80 -6.98 0.11
N ILE A 84 18.99 -6.29 -0.68
CA ILE A 84 17.88 -5.46 -0.18
C ILE A 84 16.61 -5.86 -0.95
N SER A 85 15.58 -6.24 -0.21
CA SER A 85 14.28 -6.63 -0.74
C SER A 85 13.20 -5.68 -0.26
N ALA A 86 12.38 -5.17 -1.18
CA ALA A 86 11.20 -4.38 -0.81
C ALA A 86 10.05 -5.28 -0.36
N ILE A 87 9.56 -5.08 0.86
CA ILE A 87 8.41 -5.80 1.40
C ILE A 87 7.16 -4.93 1.20
N ALA A 88 6.32 -5.32 0.24
CA ALA A 88 5.02 -4.73 0.02
C ALA A 88 3.98 -5.80 -0.31
N ASP A 89 2.75 -5.60 0.16
CA ASP A 89 1.63 -6.48 -0.15
C ASP A 89 0.85 -5.91 -1.34
N LEU A 90 1.40 -6.12 -2.54
CA LEU A 90 0.83 -5.71 -3.82
C LEU A 90 0.84 -6.85 -4.83
N PRO A 91 -0.30 -7.19 -5.46
CA PRO A 91 -0.34 -8.18 -6.52
C PRO A 91 0.31 -7.64 -7.80
N GLY A 92 1.22 -8.43 -8.40
CA GLY A 92 1.93 -8.03 -9.62
C GLY A 92 2.83 -6.80 -9.39
N MET A 93 3.52 -6.78 -8.25
CA MET A 93 4.41 -5.70 -7.86
C MET A 93 5.56 -5.53 -8.87
N SER A 94 5.83 -4.27 -9.22
CA SER A 94 7.04 -3.87 -9.97
C SER A 94 7.82 -2.87 -9.13
N CYS A 95 9.15 -2.96 -9.19
CA CYS A 95 10.01 -2.09 -8.41
C CYS A 95 10.97 -1.34 -9.34
N HIS A 96 11.36 -0.14 -8.93
CA HIS A 96 12.42 0.60 -9.58
C HIS A 96 13.26 1.31 -8.51
N TRP A 97 14.53 0.94 -8.44
CA TRP A 97 15.48 1.42 -7.45
C TRP A 97 16.38 2.50 -8.02
N THR A 98 16.60 3.53 -7.21
CA THR A 98 17.52 4.62 -7.54
C THR A 98 18.33 4.99 -6.30
N SER A 99 19.63 5.13 -6.47
CA SER A 99 20.55 5.66 -5.45
C SER A 99 20.78 7.16 -5.69
N GLN A 100 20.84 7.94 -4.62
CA GLN A 100 21.17 9.36 -4.69
C GLN A 100 22.66 9.57 -5.06
N ASN A 101 23.54 8.74 -4.52
CA ASN A 101 24.99 8.87 -4.71
C ASN A 101 25.55 7.86 -5.73
N HIS A 102 24.71 7.43 -6.67
CA HIS A 102 25.09 6.55 -7.78
C HIS A 102 25.76 5.23 -7.34
N ALA A 103 25.24 4.62 -6.26
CA ALA A 103 25.61 3.27 -5.85
C ALA A 103 25.40 2.26 -6.99
N ALA A 104 26.18 1.18 -7.00
CA ALA A 104 25.98 0.11 -7.97
C ALA A 104 24.81 -0.80 -7.52
N LEU A 105 23.88 -1.01 -8.45
CA LEU A 105 22.68 -1.84 -8.28
C LEU A 105 22.69 -2.90 -9.38
N ASP A 106 22.62 -4.17 -9.02
CA ASP A 106 22.69 -5.26 -10.01
C ASP A 106 21.45 -5.32 -10.91
N SER A 107 20.25 -5.20 -10.32
CA SER A 107 18.97 -5.30 -11.04
C SER A 107 17.98 -4.23 -10.56
N PRO A 108 18.14 -2.95 -10.95
CA PRO A 108 17.35 -1.86 -10.38
C PRO A 108 15.85 -1.96 -10.63
N ASP A 109 15.40 -2.75 -11.62
CA ASP A 109 13.97 -2.96 -11.92
C ASP A 109 13.36 -4.18 -11.21
N GLN A 110 14.11 -4.86 -10.33
CA GLN A 110 13.63 -5.96 -9.50
C GLN A 110 13.33 -5.49 -8.09
N CYS A 111 12.46 -6.20 -7.38
CA CYS A 111 12.14 -5.88 -5.98
C CYS A 111 13.21 -6.35 -5.00
N ASP A 112 14.05 -7.28 -5.45
CA ASP A 112 15.24 -7.76 -4.77
C ASP A 112 16.46 -7.26 -5.53
N ILE A 113 17.37 -6.58 -4.83
CA ILE A 113 18.58 -6.04 -5.42
C ILE A 113 19.80 -6.42 -4.61
N VAL A 114 20.95 -6.48 -5.29
CA VAL A 114 22.25 -6.39 -4.63
C VAL A 114 22.72 -4.94 -4.71
N TYR A 115 22.92 -4.34 -3.54
CA TYR A 115 23.40 -2.98 -3.36
C TYR A 115 24.90 -3.01 -3.01
N SER A 116 25.70 -2.26 -3.77
CA SER A 116 27.12 -2.02 -3.47
C SER A 116 27.31 -0.54 -3.08
N PRO A 117 27.75 -0.24 -1.84
CA PRO A 117 27.87 1.12 -1.34
C PRO A 117 28.79 2.02 -2.19
N PRO A 118 28.42 3.29 -2.45
CA PRO A 118 29.30 4.25 -3.10
C PRO A 118 30.41 4.74 -2.15
N ALA A 119 31.39 5.46 -2.69
CA ALA A 119 32.43 6.13 -1.89
C ALA A 119 31.91 7.44 -1.27
N ALA A 120 30.91 7.34 -0.40
CA ALA A 120 30.30 8.44 0.34
C ALA A 120 30.00 8.01 1.79
N GLU A 121 29.80 8.97 2.70
CA GLU A 121 29.45 8.70 4.11
C GLU A 121 28.02 8.18 4.30
N TYR A 122 27.15 8.48 3.35
CA TYR A 122 25.79 8.00 3.33
C TYR A 122 25.28 7.86 1.89
N ASP A 123 24.18 7.14 1.72
CA ASP A 123 23.39 7.10 0.50
C ASP A 123 21.90 7.12 0.84
N ILE A 124 21.08 7.58 -0.10
CA ILE A 124 19.62 7.48 -0.01
C ILE A 124 19.16 6.59 -1.14
N LEU A 125 18.70 5.40 -0.76
CA LEU A 125 18.17 4.44 -1.69
C LEU A 125 16.66 4.59 -1.73
N THR A 126 16.13 4.95 -2.89
CA THR A 126 14.70 5.12 -3.13
C THR A 126 14.17 3.94 -3.94
N VAL A 127 13.07 3.34 -3.51
CA VAL A 127 12.28 2.40 -4.31
C VAL A 127 10.97 3.03 -4.71
N ARG A 128 10.62 2.90 -5.99
CA ARG A 128 9.27 3.14 -6.51
C ARG A 128 8.61 1.81 -6.74
N VAL A 129 7.47 1.58 -6.10
CA VAL A 129 6.70 0.34 -6.18
C VAL A 129 5.42 0.61 -6.95
N GLY A 130 5.31 0.00 -8.13
CA GLY A 130 4.11 0.02 -8.97
C GLY A 130 3.28 -1.25 -8.81
N SER A 131 2.01 -1.16 -9.21
CA SER A 131 1.08 -2.30 -9.23
C SER A 131 0.26 -2.32 -10.51
N SER A 132 -0.09 -3.53 -10.95
CA SER A 132 -0.96 -3.77 -12.12
C SER A 132 -2.42 -3.33 -11.89
N CYS A 133 -2.87 -3.14 -10.66
CA CYS A 133 -4.27 -2.85 -10.34
C CYS A 133 -4.65 -1.36 -10.33
N GLY A 134 -3.83 -0.48 -10.93
CA GLY A 134 -4.14 0.95 -11.05
C GLY A 134 -3.98 1.76 -9.75
N ILE A 135 -3.34 1.18 -8.72
CA ILE A 135 -2.93 1.92 -7.53
C ILE A 135 -1.78 2.86 -7.91
N GLN A 136 -1.79 4.09 -7.39
CA GLN A 136 -0.70 5.03 -7.63
C GLN A 136 0.63 4.45 -7.13
N PRO A 137 1.73 4.64 -7.88
CA PRO A 137 3.03 4.11 -7.48
C PRO A 137 3.44 4.69 -6.13
N LEU A 138 3.82 3.80 -5.22
CA LEU A 138 4.30 4.17 -3.89
C LEU A 138 5.78 4.46 -3.98
N ARG A 139 6.24 5.45 -3.21
CA ARG A 139 7.66 5.76 -3.07
C ARG A 139 8.07 5.55 -1.63
N SER A 140 9.08 4.72 -1.42
CA SER A 140 9.71 4.51 -0.12
C SER A 140 11.21 4.77 -0.22
N GLN A 141 11.81 5.14 0.90
CA GLN A 141 13.22 5.49 0.99
C GLN A 141 13.85 4.83 2.22
N ILE A 142 15.09 4.40 2.07
CA ILE A 142 15.95 3.93 3.15
C ILE A 142 17.23 4.76 3.12
N LYS A 143 17.63 5.28 4.28
CA LYS A 143 18.91 5.96 4.43
C LYS A 143 19.96 4.93 4.76
N ILE A 144 21.09 4.95 4.06
CA ILE A 144 22.20 4.05 4.31
C ILE A 144 23.36 4.88 4.82
N SER A 145 23.78 4.67 6.07
CA SER A 145 25.01 5.23 6.62
C SER A 145 26.15 4.27 6.31
N ILE A 146 27.24 4.78 5.75
CA ILE A 146 28.38 3.99 5.29
C ILE A 146 29.55 4.28 6.23
N TYR A 147 29.94 3.28 7.00
CA TYR A 147 31.06 3.36 7.92
C TYR A 147 32.34 2.90 7.22
N PRO A 148 33.47 3.62 7.36
CA PRO A 148 34.75 3.24 6.75
C PRO A 148 35.28 1.87 7.24
#